data_AF-A0A9D1P9P1-F1
#
_entry.id   AF-A0A9D1P9P1-F1
#
_cell.length_a   1.000
_cell.length_b   1.000
_cell.length_c   1.000
_cell.angle_alpha   90.00
_cell.angle_beta   90.00
_cell.angle_gamma   90.00
#
_symmetry.space_group_name_H-M   'P 1'
#
loop_
_entity.id
_entity.type
_entity.pdbx_description
1 polymer ?
#
loop_
_entity_poly.entity_id
_entity_poly.type
_entity_poly.pdbx_seq_one_letter_code
_entity_poly.pdbx_strand_id
1 'polypeptide(L)'
;MNLKTIREAAAVLDIKESIIRRAVRCGELSVMLLGNRMLVDIDEARDVLSKPDGVMIDAVSAETGLTASAIRRGVREGWIPYSKVGQRYYFDLDDVRAAILRRMKKTTDGE
;
A
#
# COMPACT_ATOMS: atom_id res chain seq x y z
N MET A 1 18.69 -6.21 11.46
CA MET A 1 19.61 -5.51 10.53
C MET A 1 20.42 -6.53 9.76
N ASN A 2 19.89 -6.92 8.61
CA ASN A 2 20.43 -7.93 7.71
C ASN A 2 20.68 -7.29 6.35
N LEU A 3 21.86 -6.69 6.18
CA LEU A 3 22.21 -5.92 4.99
C LEU A 3 22.55 -6.83 3.81
N LYS A 4 21.87 -6.63 2.69
CA LYS A 4 22.13 -7.34 1.44
C LYS A 4 22.09 -6.41 0.24
N THR A 5 22.75 -6.80 -0.85
CA THR A 5 22.60 -6.08 -2.11
C THR A 5 21.16 -6.14 -2.59
N ILE A 6 20.73 -5.15 -3.39
CA ILE A 6 19.36 -5.14 -3.96
C ILE A 6 19.02 -6.46 -4.66
N ARG A 7 19.98 -7.06 -5.38
CA ARG A 7 19.80 -8.33 -6.06
C ARG A 7 19.55 -9.48 -5.08
N GLU A 8 20.34 -9.57 -4.02
CA GLU A 8 20.17 -10.60 -3.00
C GLU A 8 18.89 -10.39 -2.20
N ALA A 9 18.54 -9.15 -1.86
CA ALA A 9 17.29 -8.82 -1.19
C ALA A 9 16.06 -9.19 -2.06
N ALA A 10 16.13 -8.92 -3.37
CA ALA A 10 15.10 -9.34 -4.32
C ALA A 10 14.89 -10.85 -4.33
N ALA A 11 15.98 -11.63 -4.33
CA ALA A 11 15.91 -13.08 -4.27
C ALA A 11 15.36 -13.59 -2.93
N VAL A 12 15.76 -12.99 -1.80
CA VAL A 12 15.31 -13.39 -0.46
C VAL A 12 13.85 -13.06 -0.21
N LEU A 13 13.36 -11.92 -0.73
CA LEU A 13 11.98 -11.47 -0.55
C LEU A 13 11.03 -12.00 -1.63
N ASP A 14 11.55 -12.67 -2.66
CA ASP A 14 10.79 -13.05 -3.87
C ASP A 14 10.08 -11.86 -4.54
N ILE A 15 10.79 -10.73 -4.64
CA ILE A 15 10.30 -9.46 -5.21
C ILE A 15 11.22 -9.02 -6.34
N LYS A 16 10.66 -8.44 -7.41
CA LYS A 16 11.47 -7.90 -8.52
C LYS A 16 12.42 -6.79 -8.05
N GLU A 17 13.69 -6.82 -8.48
CA GLU A 17 14.68 -5.76 -8.19
C GLU A 17 14.15 -4.34 -8.50
N SER A 18 13.32 -4.20 -9.54
CA SER A 18 12.75 -2.90 -9.95
C SER A 18 11.86 -2.27 -8.88
N ILE A 19 11.21 -3.08 -8.04
CA ILE A 19 10.37 -2.61 -6.92
C ILE A 19 11.25 -2.07 -5.80
N ILE A 20 12.29 -2.82 -5.41
CA ILE A 20 13.25 -2.38 -4.39
C ILE A 20 13.95 -1.09 -4.86
N ARG A 21 14.43 -1.04 -6.12
CA ARG A 21 15.05 0.17 -6.70
C ARG A 21 14.11 1.37 -6.73
N ARG A 22 12.80 1.13 -6.90
CA ARG A 22 11.80 2.20 -6.86
C ARG A 22 11.66 2.74 -5.43
N ALA A 23 11.48 1.86 -4.45
CA ALA A 23 11.34 2.26 -3.04
C ALA A 23 12.56 3.06 -2.55
N VAL A 24 13.77 2.61 -2.90
CA VAL A 24 15.00 3.38 -2.66
C VAL A 24 14.95 4.77 -3.30
N ARG A 25 14.57 4.85 -4.58
CA ARG A 25 14.47 6.13 -5.31
C ARG A 25 13.40 7.06 -4.74
N CYS A 26 12.32 6.50 -4.22
CA CYS A 26 11.24 7.23 -3.58
C CYS A 26 11.56 7.63 -2.12
N GLY A 27 12.72 7.21 -1.59
CA GLY A 27 13.10 7.47 -0.19
C GLY A 27 12.32 6.62 0.82
N GLU A 28 11.66 5.56 0.37
CA GLU A 28 10.89 4.63 1.22
C GLU A 28 11.80 3.61 1.92
N LEU A 29 13.00 3.36 1.36
CA LEU A 29 13.97 2.40 1.87
C LEU A 29 15.33 3.05 2.08
N SER A 30 15.89 2.86 3.27
CA SER A 30 17.25 3.29 3.58
C SER A 30 18.28 2.44 2.84
N VAL A 31 19.40 3.06 2.45
CA VAL A 31 20.49 2.37 1.75
C VAL A 31 21.84 2.70 2.36
N MET A 32 22.72 1.69 2.40
CA MET A 32 24.12 1.85 2.73
C MET A 32 24.98 1.61 1.49
N LEU A 33 25.92 2.52 1.22
CA LEU A 33 26.92 2.34 0.17
C LEU A 33 28.12 1.57 0.73
N LEU A 34 28.56 0.53 0.04
CA LEU A 34 29.77 -0.23 0.34
C LEU A 34 30.63 -0.35 -0.94
N GLY A 35 31.53 0.62 -1.13
CA GLY A 35 32.23 0.83 -2.39
C GLY A 35 31.24 1.10 -3.52
N ASN A 36 31.26 0.26 -4.56
CA ASN A 36 30.32 0.36 -5.69
C ASN A 36 29.00 -0.40 -5.47
N ARG A 37 28.80 -1.01 -4.28
CA ARG A 37 27.59 -1.78 -3.97
C ARG A 37 26.63 -0.94 -3.15
N MET A 38 25.34 -1.14 -3.39
CA MET A 38 24.26 -0.58 -2.60
C MET A 38 23.60 -1.71 -1.80
N LEU A 39 23.55 -1.56 -0.49
CA LEU A 39 22.98 -2.50 0.44
C LEU A 39 21.69 -1.94 1.04
N VAL A 40 20.70 -2.79 1.22
CA VAL A 40 19.42 -2.54 1.90
C VAL A 40 19.31 -3.47 3.09
N ASP A 41 18.67 -3.03 4.17
CA ASP A 41 18.28 -3.94 5.25
C ASP A 41 17.08 -4.78 4.80
N ILE A 42 17.20 -6.12 4.85
CA ILE A 42 16.10 -7.02 4.48
C ILE A 42 14.92 -6.85 5.43
N ASP A 43 15.18 -6.62 6.71
CA ASP A 43 14.11 -6.55 7.70
C ASP A 43 13.24 -5.29 7.41
N GLU A 44 13.88 -4.14 7.20
CA GLU A 44 13.23 -2.90 6.74
C GLU A 44 12.55 -3.09 5.37
N ALA A 45 13.23 -3.72 4.41
CA ALA A 45 12.67 -3.94 3.08
C ALA A 45 11.45 -4.86 3.11
N ARG A 46 11.41 -5.85 4.00
CA ARG A 46 10.24 -6.71 4.18
C ARG A 46 9.06 -5.91 4.72
N ASP A 47 9.29 -5.02 5.67
CA ASP A 47 8.23 -4.21 6.25
C ASP A 47 7.70 -3.17 5.26
N VAL A 48 8.60 -2.41 4.63
CA VAL A 48 8.26 -1.35 3.66
C VAL A 48 7.63 -1.91 2.39
N LEU A 49 8.14 -3.05 1.90
CA LEU A 49 7.66 -3.67 0.66
C LEU A 49 6.63 -4.77 0.91
N SER A 50 6.23 -4.99 2.17
CA SER A 50 5.06 -5.78 2.46
C SER A 50 3.91 -5.18 1.67
N LYS A 51 3.26 -6.00 0.84
CA LYS A 51 1.99 -5.56 0.26
C LYS A 51 1.05 -5.41 1.45
N PRO A 52 0.37 -4.27 1.62
CA PRO A 52 -0.74 -4.21 2.55
C PRO A 52 -1.68 -5.34 2.19
N ASP A 53 -2.09 -6.13 3.18
CA ASP A 53 -3.20 -7.05 3.00
C ASP A 53 -4.40 -6.18 2.60
N GLY A 54 -4.87 -6.38 1.37
CA GLY A 54 -5.85 -5.48 0.80
C GLY A 54 -6.05 -5.69 -0.68
N VAL A 55 -7.26 -5.37 -1.12
CA VAL A 55 -7.68 -5.53 -2.50
C VAL A 55 -7.59 -4.20 -3.24
N MET A 56 -7.52 -4.27 -4.57
CA MET A 56 -7.53 -3.10 -5.43
C MET A 56 -8.95 -2.54 -5.58
N ILE A 57 -9.04 -1.32 -6.10
CA ILE A 57 -10.31 -0.59 -6.27
C ILE A 57 -11.38 -1.38 -7.05
N ASP A 58 -10.98 -2.21 -8.00
CA ASP A 58 -11.91 -3.00 -8.82
C ASP A 58 -12.62 -4.08 -7.99
N ALA A 59 -11.91 -4.70 -7.04
CA ALA A 59 -12.49 -5.66 -6.11
C ALA A 59 -13.42 -4.98 -5.10
N VAL A 60 -13.04 -3.80 -4.59
CA VAL A 60 -13.93 -3.00 -3.74
C VAL A 60 -15.20 -2.62 -4.50
N SER A 61 -15.08 -2.27 -5.78
CA SER A 61 -16.20 -1.90 -6.64
C SER A 61 -17.17 -3.06 -6.84
N ALA A 62 -16.64 -4.25 -7.13
CA ALA A 62 -17.43 -5.48 -7.26
C ALA A 62 -18.15 -5.85 -5.97
N GLU A 63 -17.49 -5.69 -4.82
CA GLU A 63 -18.03 -6.09 -3.52
C GLU A 63 -19.06 -5.10 -2.98
N THR A 64 -18.82 -3.80 -3.12
CA THR A 64 -19.66 -2.75 -2.50
C THR A 64 -20.72 -2.20 -3.45
N GLY A 65 -20.63 -2.50 -4.76
CA GLY A 65 -21.45 -1.90 -5.80
C GLY A 65 -21.13 -0.44 -6.11
N LEU A 66 -20.17 0.17 -5.41
CA LEU A 66 -19.73 1.54 -5.69
C LEU A 66 -18.87 1.60 -6.94
N THR A 67 -19.03 2.65 -7.75
CA THR A 67 -18.13 2.89 -8.88
C THR A 67 -16.72 3.26 -8.41
N ALA A 68 -15.70 2.93 -9.21
CA ALA A 68 -14.32 3.34 -8.92
C ALA A 68 -14.15 4.86 -8.72
N SER A 69 -14.93 5.68 -9.44
CA SER A 69 -14.96 7.14 -9.27
C SER A 69 -15.50 7.56 -7.90
N ALA A 70 -16.55 6.89 -7.41
CA ALA A 70 -17.11 7.15 -6.08
C ALA A 70 -16.11 6.73 -4.99
N ILE A 71 -15.44 5.59 -5.15
CA ILE A 71 -14.42 5.13 -4.21
C ILE A 71 -13.24 6.13 -4.16
N ARG A 72 -12.73 6.59 -5.31
CA ARG A 72 -11.67 7.62 -5.35
C ARG A 72 -12.11 8.93 -4.72
N ARG A 73 -13.39 9.30 -4.89
CA ARG A 73 -13.95 10.48 -4.22
C ARG A 73 -13.96 10.28 -2.70
N GLY A 74 -14.39 9.12 -2.20
CA GLY A 74 -14.39 8.85 -0.78
C GLY A 74 -13.00 8.78 -0.15
N VAL A 75 -12.00 8.33 -0.90
CA VAL A 75 -10.57 8.45 -0.54
C VAL A 75 -10.17 9.92 -0.44
N ARG A 76 -10.52 10.74 -1.45
CA ARG A 76 -10.18 12.19 -1.47
C ARG A 76 -10.86 12.96 -0.35
N GLU A 77 -12.11 12.62 -0.05
CA GLU A 77 -12.89 13.19 1.06
C GLU A 77 -12.48 12.63 2.43
N GLY A 78 -11.61 11.61 2.45
CA GLY A 78 -11.01 11.08 3.68
C GLY A 78 -11.91 10.17 4.50
N TRP A 79 -13.02 9.66 3.94
CA TRP A 79 -13.92 8.77 4.69
C TRP A 79 -13.77 7.29 4.32
N ILE A 80 -13.18 6.96 3.18
CA ILE A 80 -12.81 5.57 2.84
C ILE A 80 -11.37 5.32 3.32
N PRO A 81 -11.14 4.39 4.25
CA PRO A 81 -9.80 3.99 4.67
C PRO A 81 -9.04 3.34 3.51
N TYR A 82 -7.74 3.62 3.42
CA TYR A 82 -6.87 3.02 2.40
C TYR A 82 -5.42 2.98 2.88
N SER A 83 -4.66 2.05 2.32
CA SER A 83 -3.20 2.06 2.34
C SER A 83 -2.69 2.42 0.95
N LYS A 84 -1.61 3.20 0.88
CA LYS A 84 -1.01 3.63 -0.39
C LYS A 84 0.42 3.16 -0.48
N VAL A 85 0.73 2.39 -1.53
CA VAL A 85 2.11 2.00 -1.86
C VAL A 85 2.43 2.52 -3.26
N GLY A 86 3.38 3.45 -3.33
CA GLY A 86 3.68 4.21 -4.54
C GLY A 86 2.45 4.95 -5.07
N GLN A 87 1.88 4.48 -6.19
CA GLN A 87 0.72 5.10 -6.86
C GLN A 87 -0.55 4.24 -6.78
N ARG A 88 -0.51 3.13 -6.03
CA ARG A 88 -1.65 2.20 -5.91
C ARG A 88 -2.31 2.34 -4.55
N TYR A 89 -3.64 2.25 -4.56
CA TYR A 89 -4.46 2.19 -3.37
C TYR A 89 -4.82 0.74 -3.08
N TYR A 90 -4.64 0.35 -1.83
CA TYR A 90 -5.03 -0.93 -1.27
C TYR A 90 -6.10 -0.67 -0.23
N PHE A 91 -7.09 -1.55 -0.20
CA PHE A 91 -8.26 -1.41 0.65
C PHE A 91 -8.49 -2.71 1.40
N ASP A 92 -8.70 -2.60 2.71
CA ASP A 92 -9.30 -3.67 3.49
C ASP A 92 -10.82 -3.62 3.28
N LEU A 93 -11.42 -4.74 2.86
CA LEU A 93 -12.86 -4.78 2.55
C LEU A 93 -13.74 -4.57 3.78
N ASP A 94 -13.33 -5.06 4.94
CA ASP A 94 -14.11 -4.93 6.17
C ASP A 94 -14.07 -3.49 6.67
N ASP A 95 -12.92 -2.82 6.57
CA ASP A 95 -12.80 -1.39 6.86
C ASP A 95 -13.63 -0.54 5.90
N VAL A 96 -13.61 -0.84 4.61
CA VAL A 96 -14.43 -0.14 3.61
C VAL A 96 -15.92 -0.32 3.92
N ARG A 97 -16.36 -1.55 4.21
CA ARG A 97 -17.76 -1.82 4.61
C ARG A 97 -18.14 -1.05 5.87
N ALA A 98 -17.30 -1.06 6.89
CA ALA A 98 -17.53 -0.31 8.12
C ALA A 98 -17.63 1.20 7.87
N ALA A 99 -16.78 1.74 7.00
CA ALA A 99 -16.81 3.15 6.61
C ALA A 99 -18.10 3.54 5.86
N ILE A 100 -18.56 2.70 4.94
CA ILE A 100 -19.83 2.89 4.23
C ILE A 100 -20.99 2.89 5.23
N LEU A 101 -21.05 1.91 6.14
CA LEU A 101 -22.10 1.83 7.16
C LEU A 101 -22.11 3.05 8.09
N ARG A 102 -20.94 3.52 8.54
CA ARG A 102 -20.83 4.75 9.35
C ARG A 102 -21.37 5.96 8.59
N ARG A 103 -21.10 6.05 7.28
CA ARG A 103 -21.57 7.15 6.44
C ARG A 103 -23.07 7.11 6.24
N MET A 104 -23.66 5.94 5.99
CA MET A 104 -25.11 5.78 5.90
C MET A 104 -25.80 6.24 7.18
N LYS A 105 -25.31 5.84 8.36
CA LYS A 105 -25.85 6.28 9.65
C LYS A 105 -25.77 7.79 9.86
N LYS A 106 -24.63 8.41 9.52
CA LYS A 106 -24.48 9.88 9.59
C LYS A 106 -25.44 10.64 8.68
N THR A 107 -25.89 10.04 7.59
CA THR A 107 -26.89 10.65 6.71
C THR A 107 -28.30 10.51 7.28
N THR A 108 -28.57 9.47 8.08
CA THR A 108 -29.88 9.23 8.71
C THR A 108 -30.09 10.05 9.98
N ASP A 109 -29.04 10.34 10.76
CA ASP A 109 -29.12 11.12 12.01
C ASP A 109 -29.07 12.65 11.78
N GLY A 110 -29.26 13.11 10.54
CA GLY A 110 -29.16 14.50 10.11
C GLY A 110 -30.48 15.10 9.63
N GLU A 111 -31.59 14.77 10.29
CA GLU A 111 -32.87 15.50 10.22
C GLU A 111 -33.15 16.28 11.52
#